data_AF-A0A7X8EPT9-F1
#
_entry.id   AF-A0A7X8EPT9-F1
#
_cell.length_a   1.000
_cell.length_b   1.000
_cell.length_c   1.000
_cell.angle_alpha   90.00
_cell.angle_beta   90.00
_cell.angle_gamma   90.00
#
_symmetry.space_group_name_H-M   'P 1'
#
loop_
_entity.id
_entity.type
_entity.pdbx_description
1 polymer ?
#
loop_
_entity_poly.entity_id
_entity_poly.type
_entity_poly.pdbx_seq_one_letter_code
_entity_poly.pdbx_strand_id
1 'polypeptide(L)'
;MIKMLLEDFIEEIKAEIVGYEELGEEKALQWEKDFLSLSKKSRKLEQNIEEKDGKKYYILKDESELFKIADMYLAAVDSGEEKDYWENWR
;
A
#
# COMPACT_ATOMS: atom_id res chain seq x y z
N MET A 1 0.29 -17.31 -1.54
CA MET A 1 -0.16 -16.09 -2.24
C MET A 1 -1.66 -16.00 -2.09
N ILE A 2 -2.13 -14.90 -1.52
CA ILE A 2 -3.53 -14.54 -1.37
C ILE A 2 -3.86 -13.41 -2.36
N LYS A 3 -5.11 -13.35 -2.77
CA LYS A 3 -5.65 -12.28 -3.63
C LYS A 3 -6.68 -11.54 -2.83
N MET A 4 -6.44 -10.26 -2.59
CA MET A 4 -7.34 -9.37 -1.88
C MET A 4 -7.93 -8.40 -2.89
N LEU A 5 -9.21 -8.01 -2.75
CA LEU A 5 -9.73 -6.93 -3.60
C LEU A 5 -8.87 -5.69 -3.39
N LEU A 6 -8.60 -4.95 -4.47
CA LEU A 6 -7.71 -3.79 -4.38
C LEU A 6 -8.25 -2.75 -3.39
N GLU A 7 -9.57 -2.60 -3.31
CA GLU A 7 -10.26 -1.73 -2.34
C GLU A 7 -10.03 -2.23 -0.91
N ASP A 8 -10.26 -3.52 -0.63
CA ASP A 8 -9.99 -4.12 0.68
C ASP A 8 -8.51 -3.95 1.07
N PHE A 9 -7.58 -4.18 0.14
CA PHE A 9 -6.14 -4.00 0.37
C PHE A 9 -5.80 -2.58 0.79
N ILE A 10 -6.37 -1.58 0.12
CA ILE A 10 -6.16 -0.17 0.46
C ILE A 10 -6.71 0.13 1.85
N GLU A 11 -7.92 -0.34 2.18
CA GLU A 11 -8.55 -0.09 3.47
C GLU A 11 -7.82 -0.78 4.63
N GLU A 12 -7.35 -2.02 4.45
CA GLU A 12 -6.55 -2.72 5.46
C GLU A 12 -5.23 -1.99 5.74
N ILE A 13 -4.52 -1.51 4.70
CA ILE A 13 -3.30 -0.72 4.92
C ILE A 13 -3.61 0.60 5.64
N LYS A 14 -4.70 1.28 5.25
CA LYS A 14 -5.11 2.54 5.90
C LYS A 14 -5.45 2.31 7.37
N ALA A 15 -6.18 1.24 7.69
CA ALA A 15 -6.51 0.88 9.07
C ALA A 15 -5.24 0.71 9.90
N GLU A 16 -4.23 0.03 9.34
CA GLU A 16 -2.95 -0.17 10.01
C GLU A 16 -2.17 1.12 10.16
N ILE A 17 -2.17 1.98 9.14
CA ILE A 17 -1.54 3.31 9.21
C ILE A 17 -2.18 4.18 10.29
N VAL A 18 -3.51 4.19 10.38
CA VAL A 18 -4.26 4.92 11.42
C VAL A 18 -3.91 4.41 12.82
N GLY A 19 -3.54 3.13 12.95
CA GLY A 19 -3.12 2.51 14.20
C GLY A 19 -1.78 3.03 14.75
N TYR A 20 -0.93 3.66 13.92
CA TYR A 20 0.31 4.29 14.39
C TYR A 20 0.05 5.73 14.85
N GLU A 21 0.46 6.04 16.07
CA GLU A 21 0.27 7.36 16.69
C GLU A 21 0.97 8.47 15.89
N GLU A 22 2.10 8.15 15.24
CA GLU A 22 2.93 9.07 14.46
C GLU A 22 2.31 9.43 13.09
N LEU A 23 1.45 8.56 12.55
CA LEU A 23 0.89 8.71 11.21
C LEU A 23 -0.55 9.24 11.25
N GLY A 24 -1.44 8.51 11.91
CA GLY A 24 -2.86 8.82 11.99
C GLY A 24 -3.58 8.88 10.62
N GLU A 25 -4.79 9.45 10.64
CA GLU A 25 -5.72 9.47 9.50
C GLU A 25 -5.19 10.29 8.30
N GLU A 26 -4.48 11.40 8.56
CA GLU A 26 -3.93 12.25 7.50
C GLU A 26 -2.94 11.47 6.62
N LYS A 27 -2.02 10.74 7.24
CA LYS A 27 -1.02 9.95 6.53
C LYS A 27 -1.63 8.72 5.85
N ALA A 28 -2.71 8.15 6.38
CA ALA A 28 -3.45 7.07 5.73
C ALA A 28 -4.11 7.54 4.42
N LEU A 29 -4.77 8.70 4.45
CA LEU A 29 -5.38 9.30 3.24
C LEU A 29 -4.32 9.71 2.21
N GLN A 30 -3.18 10.22 2.66
CA GLN A 30 -2.07 10.56 1.78
C GLN A 30 -1.48 9.31 1.13
N TRP A 31 -1.30 8.23 1.89
CA TRP A 31 -0.82 6.95 1.38
C TRP A 31 -1.74 6.39 0.29
N GLU A 32 -3.06 6.41 0.50
CA GLU A 32 -4.04 5.95 -0.50
C GLU A 32 -3.89 6.73 -1.81
N LYS A 33 -3.82 8.06 -1.71
CA LYS A 33 -3.69 8.94 -2.87
C LYS A 33 -2.41 8.65 -3.65
N ASP A 34 -1.29 8.43 -2.95
CA ASP A 34 -0.01 8.15 -3.57
C ASP A 34 0.05 6.75 -4.19
N PHE A 35 -0.50 5.75 -3.51
CA PHE A 35 -0.65 4.39 -4.04
C PHE A 35 -1.51 4.37 -5.31
N LEU A 36 -2.65 5.07 -5.30
CA LEU A 36 -3.51 5.21 -6.48
C LEU A 36 -2.82 5.96 -7.63
N SER A 37 -2.02 6.98 -7.32
CA SER A 37 -1.18 7.69 -8.30
C SER A 37 -0.10 6.78 -8.90
N LEU A 38 0.55 5.98 -8.05
CA LEU A 38 1.56 5.00 -8.45
C LEU A 38 0.95 3.92 -9.35
N SER A 39 -0.25 3.42 -9.02
CA SER A 39 -0.94 2.38 -9.80
C SER A 39 -1.30 2.78 -11.22
N LYS A 40 -1.40 4.08 -11.50
CA LYS A 40 -1.65 4.61 -12.84
C LYS A 40 -0.37 4.78 -13.67
N LYS A 41 0.80 4.72 -13.03
CA LYS A 41 2.10 5.10 -13.63
C LYS A 41 3.12 3.95 -13.65
N SER A 42 3.06 3.04 -12.68
CA SER A 42 4.09 2.03 -12.46
C SER A 42 3.73 0.67 -13.07
N ARG A 43 4.49 0.27 -14.09
CA ARG A 43 4.42 -1.09 -14.68
C ARG A 43 4.87 -2.19 -13.72
N LYS A 44 5.64 -1.85 -12.67
CA LYS A 44 6.03 -2.83 -11.64
C LYS A 44 4.84 -3.17 -10.76
N LEU A 45 4.06 -2.17 -10.35
CA LEU A 45 2.84 -2.39 -9.55
C LEU A 45 1.81 -3.24 -10.30
N GLU A 46 1.71 -3.09 -11.63
CA GLU A 46 0.84 -3.94 -12.46
C GLU A 46 1.14 -5.43 -12.31
N GLN A 47 2.36 -5.84 -11.93
CA GLN A 47 2.69 -7.25 -11.68
C GLN A 47 2.04 -7.80 -10.41
N ASN A 48 1.69 -6.91 -9.47
CA ASN A 48 1.05 -7.26 -8.20
C ASN A 48 -0.46 -7.02 -8.25
N ILE A 49 -1.01 -6.60 -9.39
CA ILE A 49 -2.44 -6.38 -9.59
C ILE A 49 -2.95 -7.32 -10.67
N GLU A 50 -3.91 -8.16 -10.31
CA GLU A 50 -4.64 -9.00 -11.26
C GLU A 50 -6.03 -8.41 -11.51
N GLU A 51 -6.46 -8.37 -12.77
CA GLU A 51 -7.84 -8.03 -13.12
C GLU A 51 -8.62 -9.29 -13.51
N LYS A 52 -9.75 -9.53 -12.84
CA LYS A 52 -10.64 -10.65 -13.10
C LYS A 52 -12.09 -10.20 -12.97
N ASP A 53 -12.89 -10.47 -14.00
CA ASP A 53 -14.33 -10.14 -14.04
C ASP A 53 -14.60 -8.64 -13.76
N GLY A 54 -13.72 -7.76 -14.25
CA GLY A 54 -13.81 -6.30 -14.05
C GLY A 54 -13.42 -5.83 -12.64
N LYS A 55 -12.94 -6.72 -11.77
CA LYS A 55 -12.43 -6.40 -10.44
C LYS A 55 -10.92 -6.51 -10.39
N LYS A 56 -10.28 -5.60 -9.66
CA LYS A 56 -8.84 -5.62 -9.42
C LYS A 56 -8.54 -6.27 -8.09
N TYR A 57 -7.51 -7.09 -8.07
CA TYR A 57 -7.03 -7.80 -6.90
C TYR A 57 -5.55 -7.52 -6.69
N TYR A 58 -5.17 -7.17 -5.46
CA TYR A 58 -3.77 -7.08 -5.08
C TYR A 58 -3.26 -8.47 -4.65
N ILE A 59 -2.11 -8.86 -5.17
CA ILE A 59 -1.48 -10.15 -4.90
C ILE A 59 -0.51 -9.97 -3.73
N LEU A 60 -0.78 -10.68 -2.63
CA LEU A 60 0.11 -10.77 -1.48
C LEU A 60 0.63 -12.21 -1.37
N LYS A 61 1.82 -12.40 -0.81
CA LYS A 61 2.37 -13.69 -0.40
C LYS A 61 1.50 -14.30 0.71
N ASP A 62 1.21 -13.51 1.74
CA ASP A 62 0.41 -13.80 2.92
C ASP A 62 -0.06 -12.49 3.59
N GLU A 63 -0.89 -12.58 4.63
CA GLU A 63 -1.45 -11.40 5.34
C GLU A 63 -0.38 -10.55 6.05
N SER A 64 0.78 -11.12 6.39
CA SER A 64 1.85 -10.37 7.09
C SER A 64 2.43 -9.24 6.24
N GLU A 65 2.23 -9.30 4.91
CA GLU A 65 2.68 -8.26 4.01
C GLU A 65 1.95 -6.93 4.21
N LEU A 66 0.70 -6.94 4.71
CA LEU A 66 -0.05 -5.72 5.00
C LEU A 66 0.68 -4.90 6.07
N PHE A 67 0.92 -5.52 7.22
CA PHE A 67 1.68 -4.93 8.32
C PHE A 67 3.06 -4.47 7.87
N LYS A 68 3.77 -5.29 7.09
CA LYS A 68 5.10 -4.91 6.57
C LYS A 68 5.05 -3.66 5.68
N ILE A 69 4.02 -3.51 4.85
CA ILE A 69 3.85 -2.33 3.99
C ILE A 69 3.62 -1.07 4.83
N ALA A 70 2.83 -1.20 5.90
CA ALA A 70 2.53 -0.10 6.82
C ALA A 70 3.74 0.25 7.71
N ASP A 71 4.44 -0.74 8.28
CA ASP A 71 5.69 -0.59 9.05
C ASP A 71 6.77 0.10 8.21
N MET A 72 6.93 -0.30 6.95
CA MET A 72 7.89 0.33 6.04
C MET A 72 7.51 1.79 5.73
N TYR A 73 6.23 2.11 5.67
CA TYR A 73 5.76 3.46 5.47
C TYR A 73 6.02 4.32 6.71
N LEU A 74 5.72 3.83 7.91
CA LEU A 74 6.07 4.47 9.18
C LEU A 74 7.56 4.81 9.22
N ALA A 75 8.42 3.81 8.98
CA ALA A 75 9.86 4.01 8.99
C ALA A 75 10.31 5.08 7.98
N ALA A 76 9.70 5.11 6.79
CA ALA A 76 10.03 6.08 5.74
C ALA A 76 9.55 7.50 6.09
N VAL A 77 8.41 7.64 6.76
CA VAL A 77 7.93 8.94 7.25
C VAL A 77 8.87 9.44 8.36
N ASP A 78 9.23 8.59 9.30
CA ASP A 78 10.12 8.94 10.42
C ASP A 78 11.54 9.30 9.97
N SER A 79 12.07 8.63 8.94
CA SER A 79 13.39 8.92 8.38
C SER A 79 13.39 10.04 7.33
N GLY A 80 12.21 10.48 6.87
CA GLY A 80 12.08 11.41 5.75
C GLY A 80 12.39 10.80 4.38
N GLU A 81 12.34 9.47 4.25
CA GLU A 81 12.66 8.68 3.05
C GLU A 81 11.39 8.17 2.33
N GLU A 82 10.26 8.86 2.47
CA GLU A 82 8.99 8.51 1.80
C GLU A 82 9.15 8.34 0.27
N LYS A 83 10.04 9.12 -0.34
CA LYS A 83 10.35 9.00 -1.75
C LYS A 83 10.93 7.62 -2.10
N ASP A 84 11.87 7.12 -1.31
CA ASP A 84 12.54 5.85 -1.54
C ASP A 84 11.58 4.67 -1.32
N TYR A 85 10.65 4.80 -0.36
CA TYR A 85 9.55 3.87 -0.16
C TYR A 85 8.71 3.68 -1.44
N TRP A 86 8.33 4.78 -2.10
CA TRP A 86 7.55 4.72 -3.33
C TRP A 86 8.36 4.31 -4.57
N GLU A 87 9.62 4.73 -4.69
CA GLU A 87 10.48 4.36 -5.84
C GLU A 87 10.87 2.86 -5.81
N ASN A 88 11.04 2.31 -4.61
CA ASN A 88 11.31 0.89 -4.39
C ASN A 88 10.03 0.10 -4.09
N TRP A 89 8.87 0.65 -4.45
CA TRP A 89 7.63 -0.09 -4.39
C TRP A 89 7.78 -1.38 -5.21
N ARG A 90 7.44 -2.48 -4.56
CA ARG A 90 7.74 -3.86 -4.93
C ARG A 90 7.44 -4.16 -6.40
#